data_AF-A0A8T5MW77-F1
#
_entry.id   AF-A0A8T5MW77-F1
#
_cell.length_a   1.000
_cell.length_b   1.000
_cell.length_c   1.000
_cell.angle_alpha   90.00
_cell.angle_beta   90.00
_cell.angle_gamma   90.00
#
_symmetry.space_group_name_H-M   'P 1'
#
loop_
_entity.id
_entity.type
_entity.pdbx_description
1 polymer ?
#
loop_
_entity_poly.entity_id
_entity_poly.type
_entity_poly.pdbx_seq_one_letter_code
_entity_poly.pdbx_strand_id
1 'polypeptide(L)'
;MVYEISAETILIFAVFAVVVFILYKLFKVVLRGVLAGAVGFVFPWIVKYLNLPIKLVETIETNIEFAMIAIGLFLVYEFFHFVKYFLQILAWPIKLLGKKK
;
A
#
# COMPACT_ATOMS: atom_id res chain seq x y z
N MET A 1 -5.42 -36.70 -25.70
CA MET A 1 -6.33 -36.66 -24.54
C MET A 1 -6.86 -35.22 -24.48
N VAL A 2 -8.09 -34.99 -24.92
CA VAL A 2 -8.71 -33.66 -24.85
C VAL A 2 -9.21 -33.51 -23.42
N TYR A 3 -8.59 -32.64 -22.63
CA TYR A 3 -9.08 -32.34 -21.29
C TYR A 3 -10.37 -31.54 -21.44
N GLU A 4 -11.51 -32.13 -21.09
CA GLU A 4 -12.77 -31.39 -20.96
C GLU A 4 -12.62 -30.44 -19.77
N ILE A 5 -12.34 -29.18 -20.08
CA ILE A 5 -12.31 -28.11 -19.08
C ILE A 5 -13.77 -27.87 -18.67
N SER A 6 -14.18 -28.47 -17.55
CA SER A 6 -15.49 -28.24 -16.95
C SER A 6 -15.58 -26.81 -16.41
N ALA A 7 -16.80 -26.25 -16.37
CA ALA A 7 -17.04 -24.92 -15.81
C ALA A 7 -16.56 -24.80 -14.34
N GLU A 8 -16.59 -25.91 -13.59
CA GLU A 8 -16.08 -26.00 -12.22
C GLU A 8 -14.56 -25.79 -12.16
N THR A 9 -13.82 -26.38 -13.10
CA THR A 9 -12.36 -26.23 -13.20
C THR A 9 -11.98 -24.77 -13.49
N ILE A 10 -12.77 -24.11 -14.35
CA ILE A 10 -12.61 -22.67 -14.65
C ILE A 10 -12.89 -21.83 -13.41
N LEU A 11 -13.95 -22.14 -12.66
CA LEU A 11 -14.31 -21.42 -11.45
C LEU A 11 -13.23 -21.53 -10.37
N ILE A 12 -12.68 -22.73 -10.15
CA ILE A 12 -11.59 -22.97 -9.19
C ILE A 12 -10.35 -22.18 -9.59
N PHE A 13 -9.98 -22.20 -10.87
CA PHE A 13 -8.85 -21.42 -11.37
C PHE A 13 -9.07 -19.91 -11.20
N ALA A 14 -10.27 -19.41 -11.48
CA ALA A 14 -10.62 -18.00 -11.28
C ALA A 14 -10.51 -17.58 -9.81
N VAL A 15 -11.05 -18.38 -8.88
CA VAL A 15 -10.94 -18.13 -7.44
C VAL A 15 -9.47 -18.15 -7.01
N PHE A 16 -8.69 -19.14 -7.46
CA PHE A 16 -7.25 -19.20 -7.17
C PHE A 16 -6.51 -17.95 -7.66
N ALA A 17 -6.76 -17.53 -8.91
CA ALA A 17 -6.16 -16.32 -9.47
C ALA A 17 -6.53 -15.06 -8.68
N VAL A 18 -7.79 -14.92 -8.23
CA VAL A 18 -8.24 -13.82 -7.38
C VAL A 18 -7.53 -13.84 -6.03
N VAL A 19 -7.38 -15.00 -5.39
CA VAL A 19 -6.68 -15.13 -4.11
C VAL A 19 -5.20 -14.74 -4.25
N VAL A 20 -4.50 -15.26 -5.26
CA VAL A 20 -3.11 -14.90 -5.55
C VAL A 20 -2.98 -13.40 -5.80
N PHE A 21 -3.91 -12.80 -6.53
CA PHE A 21 -3.92 -11.36 -6.79
C PHE A 21 -4.10 -10.52 -5.52
N ILE A 22 -5.00 -10.93 -4.62
CA ILE A 22 -5.21 -10.25 -3.33
C ILE A 22 -3.95 -10.37 -2.47
N LEU A 23 -3.37 -11.58 -2.36
CA LEU A 23 -2.15 -11.81 -1.60
C LEU A 23 -0.97 -10.98 -2.13
N TYR A 24 -0.79 -10.93 -3.44
CA TYR A 24 0.22 -10.09 -4.09
C TYR A 24 0.04 -8.60 -3.74
N LYS A 25 -1.19 -8.09 -3.79
CA LYS A 25 -1.48 -6.71 -3.41
C LYS A 25 -1.18 -6.43 -1.94
N LEU A 26 -1.60 -7.32 -1.04
CA LEU A 26 -1.33 -7.19 0.39
C LEU A 26 0.18 -7.21 0.67
N PHE A 27 0.92 -8.16 0.09
CA PHE A 27 2.37 -8.24 0.22
C PHE A 27 3.06 -6.96 -0.23
N LYS A 28 2.62 -6.37 -1.35
CA LYS A 28 3.16 -5.10 -1.85
C LYS A 28 2.91 -3.93 -0.88
N VAL A 29 1.75 -3.88 -0.22
CA VAL A 29 1.45 -2.88 0.80
C VAL A 29 2.36 -3.06 2.03
N VAL A 30 2.52 -4.30 2.48
CA VAL A 30 3.40 -4.62 3.61
C VAL A 30 4.85 -4.20 3.32
N LEU A 31 5.38 -4.53 2.14
CA LEU A 31 6.74 -4.17 1.75
C LEU A 31 6.96 -2.64 1.75
N ARG A 32 5.98 -1.88 1.26
CA ARG A 32 6.02 -0.41 1.28
C ARG A 32 5.95 0.14 2.70
N GLY A 33 5.13 -0.45 3.56
CA GLY A 33 5.04 -0.10 4.98
C GLY A 33 6.36 -0.34 5.72
N VAL A 34 7.02 -1.48 5.47
CA VAL A 34 8.35 -1.78 6.01
C VAL A 34 9.39 -0.77 5.53
N LEU A 35 9.38 -0.41 4.24
CA LEU A 35 10.27 0.63 3.70
C LEU A 35 10.02 1.99 4.35
N ALA A 36 8.75 2.39 4.53
CA ALA A 36 8.41 3.64 5.21
C ALA A 36 8.91 3.65 6.66
N GLY A 37 8.73 2.55 7.39
CA GLY A 37 9.26 2.38 8.74
C GLY A 37 10.79 2.44 8.80
N ALA A 38 11.48 1.76 7.87
CA ALA A 38 12.94 1.79 7.79
C ALA A 38 13.48 3.20 7.49
N VAL A 39 12.83 3.94 6.59
CA VAL A 39 13.19 5.35 6.30
C VAL A 39 12.96 6.23 7.53
N GLY A 40 11.84 6.07 8.22
CA GLY A 40 11.57 6.77 9.47
C GLY A 40 12.62 6.47 10.54
N PHE A 41 13.00 5.20 10.69
CA PHE A 41 14.02 4.79 11.67
C PHE A 41 15.39 5.43 11.41
N VAL A 42 15.82 5.51 10.15
CA VAL A 42 17.13 6.04 9.76
C VAL A 42 17.15 7.58 9.73
N PHE A 43 15.98 8.23 9.75
CA PHE A 43 15.86 9.68 9.63
C PHE A 43 16.71 10.48 10.66
N PRO A 44 16.71 10.16 11.97
CA PRO A 44 17.52 10.90 12.93
C PRO A 44 19.03 10.84 12.63
N TRP A 45 19.53 9.73 12.11
CA TRP A 45 20.93 9.59 11.67
C TRP A 45 21.26 10.50 10.49
N ILE A 46 20.35 10.58 9.51
CA ILE A 46 20.51 11.46 8.34
C ILE A 46 20.53 12.92 8.77
N VAL A 47 19.63 13.32 9.67
CA VAL A 47 19.54 14.69 10.19
C VAL A 47 20.84 15.10 10.87
N LYS A 48 21.43 14.20 11.67
CA LYS A 48 22.73 14.41 12.31
C LYS A 48 23.88 14.46 11.30
N TYR A 49 23.92 13.51 10.36
CA TYR A 49 24.96 13.44 9.34
C TYR A 49 25.01 14.71 8.48
N LEU A 50 23.84 15.28 8.17
CA LEU A 50 23.70 16.52 7.41
C LEU A 50 23.83 17.78 8.28
N ASN A 51 24.07 17.64 9.59
CA ASN A 51 24.19 18.71 10.57
C ASN A 51 23.05 19.74 10.51
N LEU A 52 21.81 19.25 10.31
CA LEU A 52 20.64 20.10 10.24
C LEU A 52 20.33 20.70 11.63
N PRO A 53 19.77 21.92 11.71
CA PRO A 53 19.49 22.62 12.96
C PRO A 53 18.26 22.05 13.71
N ILE A 54 18.13 20.73 13.75
CA ILE A 54 17.04 20.00 14.40
C ILE A 54 17.64 19.30 15.63
N LYS A 55 17.15 19.64 16.82
CA LYS A 55 17.60 19.02 18.07
C LYS A 55 16.96 17.63 18.22
N LEU A 56 17.57 16.62 17.59
CA LEU A 56 17.21 15.21 17.80
C LEU A 56 18.18 14.59 18.80
N VAL A 57 17.64 13.91 19.81
CA VAL A 57 18.44 13.05 20.68
C VAL A 57 18.57 11.71 19.97
N GLU A 58 19.80 11.26 19.74
CA GLU A 58 20.05 10.02 19.01
C GLU A 58 19.96 8.83 19.97
N THR A 59 18.73 8.40 20.26
CA THR A 59 18.46 7.16 20.99
C THR A 59 17.71 6.17 20.09
N ILE A 60 17.81 4.88 20.45
CA ILE A 60 17.01 3.83 19.79
C ILE A 60 15.51 4.15 19.91
N GLU A 61 15.09 4.72 21.04
CA GLU A 61 13.71 5.13 21.28
C GLU A 61 13.25 6.20 20.27
N THR A 62 14.03 7.26 20.06
CA THR A 62 13.72 8.29 19.08
C THR A 62 13.65 7.72 17.66
N ASN A 63 14.55 6.81 17.28
CA ASN A 63 14.47 6.16 15.97
C ASN A 63 13.19 5.33 15.80
N ILE A 64 12.75 4.62 16.85
CA ILE A 64 11.50 3.87 16.84
C ILE A 64 10.29 4.80 16.74
N GLU A 65 10.29 5.93 17.45
CA GLU A 65 9.21 6.94 17.36
C GLU A 65 9.05 7.46 15.93
N PHE A 66 10.15 7.83 15.26
CA PHE A 66 10.11 8.28 13.88
C PHE A 66 9.67 7.17 12.91
N ALA A 67 10.07 5.92 13.15
CA ALA A 67 9.58 4.77 12.38
C ALA A 67 8.06 4.61 12.50
N MET A 68 7.52 4.72 13.72
CA MET A 68 6.08 4.63 13.99
C MET A 68 5.31 5.78 13.34
N ILE A 69 5.82 7.00 13.40
CA ILE A 69 5.24 8.17 12.73
C ILE A 69 5.23 7.95 11.21
N ALA A 70 6.35 7.49 10.63
CA ALA A 70 6.45 7.23 9.19
C ALA A 70 5.47 6.14 8.73
N ILE A 71 5.34 5.05 9.50
CA ILE A 71 4.34 4.00 9.23
C ILE A 71 2.91 4.56 9.35
N GLY A 72 2.64 5.37 10.38
CA GLY A 72 1.34 6.01 10.55
C GLY A 72 0.95 6.90 9.37
N LEU A 73 1.87 7.77 8.93
CA LEU A 73 1.67 8.62 7.74
C LEU A 73 1.47 7.79 6.48
N PHE A 74 2.23 6.70 6.32
CA PHE A 74 2.07 5.77 5.20
C PHE A 74 0.66 5.13 5.18
N LEU A 75 0.15 4.68 6.32
CA LEU A 75 -1.19 4.10 6.42
C LEU A 75 -2.28 5.14 6.11
N VAL A 76 -2.13 6.37 6.59
CA VAL A 76 -3.04 7.47 6.27
C VAL A 76 -3.03 7.76 4.76
N TYR A 77 -1.85 7.82 4.14
CA TYR A 77 -1.71 8.00 2.69
C TYR A 77 -2.41 6.88 1.90
N GLU A 78 -2.16 5.61 2.23
CA GLU A 78 -2.79 4.47 1.56
C GLU A 78 -4.31 4.48 1.78
N PHE A 79 -4.81 4.89 2.94
CA PHE A 79 -6.24 5.06 3.21
C PHE A 79 -6.89 6.11 2.31
N PHE A 80 -6.32 7.32 2.21
CA PHE A 80 -6.86 8.36 1.32
C PHE A 80 -6.80 7.93 -0.15
N HIS A 81 -5.74 7.21 -0.54
CA HIS A 81 -5.60 6.68 -1.88
C HIS A 81 -6.69 5.63 -2.18
N PHE A 82 -6.95 4.73 -1.24
CA PHE A 82 -8.04 3.78 -1.30
C PHE A 82 -9.41 4.48 -1.44
N VAL A 83 -9.71 5.45 -0.57
CA VAL A 83 -10.97 6.24 -0.62
C VAL A 83 -11.14 6.91 -1.98
N LYS A 84 -10.08 7.55 -2.50
CA LYS A 84 -10.11 8.18 -3.82
C LYS A 84 -10.42 7.18 -4.94
N TYR A 85 -9.76 6.03 -4.96
CA TYR A 85 -10.04 5.00 -5.97
C TYR A 85 -11.44 4.42 -5.83
N PHE A 86 -11.91 4.20 -4.61
CA PHE A 86 -13.25 3.72 -4.34
C PHE A 86 -14.30 4.70 -4.89
N LEU A 87 -14.17 6.00 -4.60
CA LEU A 87 -15.04 7.03 -5.16
C LEU A 87 -14.98 7.10 -6.69
N GLN A 88 -13.81 6.88 -7.29
CA GLN A 88 -13.69 6.83 -8.75
C GLN A 88 -14.42 5.63 -9.37
N ILE A 89 -14.35 4.46 -8.72
CA ILE A 89 -15.10 3.27 -9.14
C ILE A 89 -16.60 3.49 -8.99
N LEU A 90 -17.06 4.09 -7.89
CA LEU A 90 -18.48 4.43 -7.70
C LEU A 90 -18.99 5.48 -8.70
N ALA A 91 -18.14 6.44 -9.08
CA ALA A 91 -18.48 7.46 -10.07
C ALA A 91 -18.33 6.98 -11.53
N TRP A 92 -17.74 5.79 -11.75
CA TRP A 92 -17.50 5.24 -13.09
C TRP A 92 -18.79 5.04 -13.92
N PRO A 93 -19.90 4.49 -13.38
CA PRO A 93 -21.15 4.34 -14.11
C PRO A 93 -21.75 5.71 -14.51
N ILE A 94 -21.61 6.71 -13.63
CA ILE A 94 -22.14 8.06 -13.85
C ILE A 94 -21.35 8.77 -14.97
N LYS A 95 -20.02 8.62 -14.99
CA LYS A 95 -19.16 9.14 -16.08
C LYS A 95 -19.43 8.46 -17.42
N LEU A 96 -19.82 7.18 -17.43
CA LEU A 96 -20.19 6.44 -18.63
C LEU A 96 -21.49 6.96 -19.27
N LEU A 97 -22.45 7.40 -18.46
CA LEU A 97 -23.72 7.98 -18.93
C LEU A 97 -23.57 9.42 -19.47
N GLY A 98 -22.63 10.20 -18.92
CA GLY A 98 -22.38 11.58 -19.36
C GLY A 98 -21.62 11.73 -20.70
N LYS A 99 -20.99 10.66 -21.21
CA LYS A 99 -20.22 10.67 -22.48
C LYS A 99 -21.05 10.33 -23.73
N LYS A 100 -22.34 10.01 -23.58
CA LYS A 100 -23.25 9.72 -24.71
C LYS A 100 -24.03 10.96 -25.21
N LYS A 101 -23.43 12.15 -25.19
CA LYS A 101 -23.97 13.35 -25.86
C LYS A 101 -22.99 13.87 -26.89
#